data_AF-A0A1H2QR10-F1
#
_entry.id   AF-A0A1H2QR10-F1
#
_cell.length_a   1.000
_cell.length_b   1.000
_cell.length_c   1.000
_cell.angle_alpha   90.00
_cell.angle_beta   90.00
_cell.angle_gamma   90.00
#
_symmetry.space_group_name_H-M   'P 1'
#
loop_
_entity.id
_entity.type
_entity.pdbx_description
1 polymer ?
#
loop_
_entity_poly.entity_id
_entity_poly.type
_entity_poly.pdbx_seq_one_letter_code
_entity_poly.pdbx_strand_id
1 'polypeptide(L)'
;MTRRIDDAIGMGRTELAQTEPASAATSWHTAVERAVQQMRENLSDPQYLTDHARAGLFSPFHFHRVFRNVTAATPGRFLAALRIAEAQRLLIRSPLRVTDIAARVGYSSLSTFTTQFARLVGLSPRQFRAMAIEFGDRPLAALAARAPAAPSGHDEVPVLVDGADDGILFVGLFHHGIPQGAPVSCAVRSTPGPVRLRRPRDGEYHVLAVCFDPDVRIAESLDHRHDCRVVAAGSITVPGGRPCHLRLRRPRPTDPPVVLALPLLG
;
A
#
# COMPACT_ATOMS: atom_id res chain seq x y z
N MET A 1 -49.67 -39.36 -27.02
CA MET A 1 -49.43 -38.44 -28.15
C MET A 1 -50.16 -37.13 -27.85
N THR A 2 -49.41 -36.06 -27.53
CA THR A 2 -49.77 -34.62 -27.70
C THR A 2 -50.93 -34.09 -26.83
N ARG A 3 -50.87 -33.04 -25.96
CA ARG A 3 -50.38 -31.63 -26.00
C ARG A 3 -50.57 -31.08 -24.55
N ARG A 4 -49.56 -30.54 -23.83
CA ARG A 4 -49.15 -29.12 -23.57
C ARG A 4 -50.23 -28.06 -23.20
N ILE A 5 -49.80 -27.16 -22.26
CA ILE A 5 -50.35 -25.86 -21.76
C ILE A 5 -51.08 -25.99 -20.41
N ASP A 6 -50.87 -25.23 -19.32
CA ASP A 6 -49.85 -24.26 -18.85
C ASP A 6 -50.11 -24.05 -17.32
N ASP A 7 -49.08 -23.60 -16.59
CA ASP A 7 -49.11 -22.62 -15.48
C ASP A 7 -48.51 -22.97 -14.10
N ALA A 8 -47.50 -22.14 -13.77
CA ALA A 8 -47.08 -21.57 -12.48
C ALA A 8 -46.63 -22.53 -11.36
N ILE A 9 -45.53 -22.34 -10.61
CA ILE A 9 -44.88 -21.13 -10.09
C ILE A 9 -43.37 -21.44 -9.94
N GLY A 10 -42.53 -20.81 -10.77
CA GLY A 10 -41.08 -20.82 -10.58
C GLY A 10 -40.65 -19.75 -9.59
N MET A 11 -40.03 -20.18 -8.49
CA MET A 11 -39.37 -19.31 -7.51
C MET A 11 -38.22 -18.54 -8.17
N GLY A 12 -38.51 -17.32 -8.64
CA GLY A 12 -37.50 -16.33 -8.96
C GLY A 12 -36.84 -15.84 -7.67
N ARG A 13 -35.58 -16.23 -7.43
CA ARG A 13 -34.71 -15.53 -6.49
C ARG A 13 -34.26 -14.22 -7.13
N THR A 14 -35.12 -13.22 -7.05
CA THR A 14 -34.74 -11.81 -7.22
C THR A 14 -34.18 -11.35 -5.88
N GLU A 15 -32.85 -11.23 -5.74
CA GLU A 15 -32.26 -10.72 -4.50
C GLU A 15 -31.15 -9.70 -4.79
N LEU A 16 -31.62 -8.45 -4.94
CA LEU A 16 -31.08 -7.24 -4.31
C LEU A 16 -29.62 -6.85 -4.62
N ALA A 17 -29.43 -6.24 -5.79
CA ALA A 17 -28.44 -5.18 -5.93
C ALA A 17 -28.96 -3.92 -5.20
N GLN A 18 -28.73 -3.83 -3.89
CA GLN A 18 -28.97 -2.62 -3.13
C GLN A 18 -27.85 -1.61 -3.43
N THR A 19 -28.19 -0.57 -4.18
CA THR A 19 -27.38 0.64 -4.28
C THR A 19 -27.47 1.37 -2.94
N GLU A 20 -26.44 1.23 -2.09
CA GLU A 20 -26.38 1.96 -0.81
C GLU A 20 -26.39 3.48 -1.06
N PRO A 21 -27.17 4.27 -0.29
CA PRO A 21 -27.23 5.72 -0.46
C PRO A 21 -25.90 6.37 -0.08
N ALA A 22 -25.52 7.45 -0.79
CA ALA A 22 -24.25 8.17 -0.61
C ALA A 22 -23.96 8.57 0.85
N SER A 23 -25.00 8.82 1.66
CA SER A 23 -24.89 9.13 3.10
C SER A 23 -24.31 7.96 3.94
N ALA A 24 -24.68 6.72 3.63
CA ALA A 24 -24.13 5.53 4.29
C ALA A 24 -22.68 5.30 3.86
N ALA A 25 -22.39 5.46 2.57
CA ALA A 25 -21.02 5.37 2.04
C ALA A 25 -20.07 6.38 2.70
N THR A 26 -20.51 7.62 2.93
CA THR A 26 -19.73 8.64 3.67
C THR A 26 -19.50 8.23 5.13
N SER A 27 -20.51 7.68 5.81
CA SER A 27 -20.38 7.18 7.19
C SER A 27 -19.34 6.05 7.31
N TRP A 28 -19.29 5.14 6.32
CA TRP A 28 -18.36 4.02 6.30
C TRP A 28 -16.90 4.42 6.07
N HIS A 29 -16.65 5.39 5.17
CA HIS A 29 -15.30 5.92 4.98
C HIS A 29 -14.78 6.57 6.27
N THR A 30 -15.60 7.37 6.94
CA THR A 30 -15.24 7.96 8.24
C THR A 30 -14.99 6.91 9.32
N ALA A 31 -15.75 5.80 9.34
CA ALA A 31 -15.51 4.70 10.28
C ALA A 31 -14.15 4.03 10.04
N VAL A 32 -13.77 3.80 8.77
CA VAL A 32 -12.45 3.25 8.41
C VAL A 32 -11.33 4.23 8.75
N GLU A 33 -11.50 5.53 8.49
CA GLU A 33 -10.52 6.56 8.85
C GLU A 33 -10.26 6.61 10.36
N ARG A 34 -11.34 6.65 11.17
CA ARG A 34 -11.24 6.57 12.63
C ARG A 34 -10.54 5.30 13.09
N ALA A 35 -10.88 4.19 12.45
CA ALA A 35 -10.27 2.92 12.78
C ALA A 35 -8.76 2.92 12.52
N VAL A 36 -8.34 3.44 11.37
CA VAL A 36 -6.92 3.58 11.04
C VAL A 36 -6.21 4.54 11.99
N GLN A 37 -6.86 5.64 12.38
CA GLN A 37 -6.29 6.58 13.35
C GLN A 37 -6.03 5.91 14.70
N GLN A 38 -7.00 5.15 15.21
CA GLN A 38 -6.83 4.40 16.46
C GLN A 38 -5.74 3.33 16.36
N MET A 39 -5.63 2.62 15.23
CA MET A 39 -4.51 1.69 15.00
C MET A 39 -3.15 2.38 15.09
N ARG A 40 -3.03 3.62 14.58
CA ARG A 40 -1.78 4.40 14.62
C ARG A 40 -1.42 4.85 16.03
N GLU A 41 -2.42 5.17 16.85
CA GLU A 41 -2.25 5.56 18.24
C GLU A 41 -1.88 4.35 19.12
N ASN A 42 -2.43 3.17 18.82
CA ASN A 42 -2.32 1.97 19.64
C ASN A 42 -1.71 0.78 18.88
N LEU A 43 -0.51 0.96 18.31
CA LEU A 43 0.16 -0.08 17.53
C LEU A 43 0.33 -1.40 18.30
N SER A 44 0.59 -1.34 19.61
CA SER A 44 0.85 -2.52 20.45
C SER A 44 -0.39 -3.26 20.91
N ASP A 45 -1.59 -2.72 20.70
CA ASP A 45 -2.82 -3.30 21.22
C ASP A 45 -3.38 -4.39 20.26
N PRO A 46 -3.39 -5.67 20.65
CA PRO A 46 -3.97 -6.75 19.84
C PRO A 46 -5.50 -6.78 19.89
N GLN A 47 -6.15 -6.15 20.87
CA GLN A 47 -7.59 -6.22 21.10
C GLN A 47 -8.40 -5.29 20.18
N TYR A 48 -7.73 -4.29 19.59
CA TYR A 48 -8.31 -3.34 18.65
C TYR A 48 -9.16 -3.99 17.53
N LEU A 49 -8.69 -5.10 16.94
CA LEU A 49 -9.40 -5.78 15.85
C LEU A 49 -10.68 -6.49 16.29
N THR A 50 -10.75 -6.90 17.55
CA THR A 50 -11.85 -7.70 18.11
C THR A 50 -12.90 -6.82 18.77
N ASP A 51 -12.48 -5.74 19.43
CA ASP A 51 -13.35 -4.93 20.29
C ASP A 51 -14.09 -3.84 19.52
N HIS A 52 -13.50 -3.26 18.47
CA HIS A 52 -14.16 -2.19 17.71
C HIS A 52 -15.19 -2.69 16.70
N ALA A 53 -15.13 -3.96 16.32
CA ALA A 53 -16.22 -4.62 15.59
C ALA A 53 -17.49 -4.75 16.44
N ARG A 54 -17.39 -4.56 17.77
CA ARG A 54 -18.53 -4.55 18.70
C ARG A 54 -18.97 -3.14 19.11
N ALA A 55 -18.05 -2.16 19.10
CA ALA A 55 -18.29 -0.79 19.55
C ALA A 55 -19.07 0.08 18.53
N GLY A 56 -19.01 -0.25 17.25
CA GLY A 56 -19.94 0.26 16.23
C GLY A 56 -21.09 -0.72 16.05
N LEU A 57 -22.29 -0.24 15.76
CA LEU A 57 -23.53 -1.03 15.54
C LEU A 57 -23.48 -1.97 14.31
N PHE A 58 -22.35 -2.64 14.05
CA PHE A 58 -22.02 -3.25 12.76
C PHE A 58 -21.53 -4.69 12.92
N SER A 59 -21.83 -5.53 11.92
CA SER A 59 -21.26 -6.88 11.87
C SER A 59 -19.75 -6.82 11.56
N PRO A 60 -18.90 -7.59 12.28
CA PRO A 60 -17.46 -7.69 12.00
C PRO A 60 -17.14 -8.03 10.54
N PHE A 61 -17.98 -8.85 9.90
CA PHE A 61 -17.81 -9.26 8.52
C PHE A 61 -17.98 -8.10 7.54
N HIS A 62 -19.00 -7.27 7.75
CA HIS A 62 -19.26 -6.11 6.89
C HIS A 62 -18.14 -5.07 7.05
N PHE A 63 -17.73 -4.78 8.28
CA PHE A 63 -16.60 -3.87 8.53
C PHE A 63 -15.32 -4.35 7.83
N HIS A 64 -14.99 -5.63 7.92
CA HIS A 64 -13.80 -6.18 7.27
C HIS A 64 -13.84 -6.02 5.74
N ARG A 65 -15.02 -6.20 5.12
CA ARG A 65 -15.23 -5.98 3.67
C ARG A 65 -15.07 -4.52 3.30
N VAL A 66 -15.73 -3.61 4.02
CA VAL A 66 -15.63 -2.15 3.81
C VAL A 66 -14.18 -1.69 3.99
N PHE A 67 -13.51 -2.09 5.06
CA PHE A 67 -12.12 -1.76 5.33
C PHE A 67 -11.21 -2.21 4.17
N ARG A 68 -11.39 -3.43 3.67
CA ARG A 68 -10.64 -3.93 2.52
C ARG A 68 -10.92 -3.14 1.25
N ASN A 69 -12.16 -2.74 1.01
CA ASN A 69 -12.51 -1.93 -0.16
C ASN A 69 -11.89 -0.53 -0.09
N VAL A 70 -11.86 0.08 1.09
CA VAL A 70 -11.31 1.43 1.31
C VAL A 70 -9.78 1.45 1.33
N THR A 71 -9.14 0.45 1.94
CA THR A 71 -7.68 0.43 2.19
C THR A 71 -6.91 -0.53 1.29
N ALA A 72 -7.60 -1.30 0.44
CA ALA A 72 -7.07 -2.43 -0.34
C ALA A 72 -6.43 -3.57 0.50
N ALA A 73 -6.61 -3.56 1.83
CA ALA A 73 -6.02 -4.53 2.75
C ALA A 73 -6.99 -4.95 3.85
N THR A 74 -6.77 -6.11 4.45
CA THR A 74 -7.52 -6.48 5.66
C THR A 74 -7.02 -5.66 6.86
N PRO A 75 -7.86 -5.39 7.88
CA PRO A 75 -7.46 -4.70 9.10
C PRO A 75 -6.17 -5.23 9.73
N GLY A 76 -6.03 -6.55 9.86
CA GLY A 76 -4.82 -7.16 10.43
C GLY A 76 -3.57 -6.97 9.57
N ARG A 77 -3.69 -7.02 8.24
CA ARG A 77 -2.56 -6.73 7.34
C ARG A 77 -2.18 -5.25 7.39
N PHE A 78 -3.16 -4.36 7.47
CA PHE A 78 -2.94 -2.93 7.59
C PHE A 78 -2.22 -2.58 8.90
N LEU A 79 -2.68 -3.13 10.04
CA LEU A 79 -2.01 -2.97 11.32
C LEU A 79 -0.58 -3.50 11.28
N ALA A 80 -0.34 -4.69 10.70
CA ALA A 80 1.01 -5.22 10.54
C ALA A 80 1.91 -4.27 9.72
N ALA A 81 1.41 -3.69 8.64
CA ALA A 81 2.14 -2.71 7.85
C ALA A 81 2.41 -1.41 8.64
N LEU A 82 1.47 -0.92 9.44
CA LEU A 82 1.68 0.22 10.33
C LEU A 82 2.79 -0.05 11.36
N ARG A 83 2.81 -1.25 11.95
CA ARG A 83 3.85 -1.65 12.90
C ARG A 83 5.24 -1.69 12.25
N ILE A 84 5.35 -2.24 11.03
CA ILE A 84 6.61 -2.26 10.29
C ILE A 84 7.04 -0.85 9.86
N ALA A 85 6.10 -0.03 9.40
CA ALA A 85 6.35 1.38 9.09
C ALA A 85 6.93 2.15 10.28
N GLU A 86 6.37 1.97 11.47
CA GLU A 86 6.91 2.57 12.70
C GLU A 86 8.27 1.96 13.08
N ALA A 87 8.46 0.66 12.88
CA ALA A 87 9.73 0.01 13.14
C ALA A 87 10.85 0.56 12.22
N GLN A 88 10.57 0.79 10.94
CA GLN A 88 11.51 1.44 10.01
C GLN A 88 11.92 2.82 10.54
N ARG A 89 10.94 3.63 10.96
CA ARG A 89 11.20 4.95 11.54
C ARG A 89 12.09 4.87 12.77
N LEU A 90 11.81 3.94 13.70
CA LEU A 90 12.62 3.74 14.90
C LEU A 90 14.03 3.22 14.57
N LEU A 91 14.18 2.38 13.55
CA LEU A 91 15.48 1.88 13.10
C LEU A 91 16.36 3.01 12.55
N ILE A 92 15.76 4.01 11.90
CA ILE A 92 16.42 5.18 11.31
C ILE A 92 16.70 6.26 12.36
N ARG A 93 15.70 6.60 13.18
CA ARG A 93 15.71 7.80 14.03
C ARG A 93 16.13 7.54 15.49
N SER A 94 16.43 6.29 15.86
CA SER A 94 16.78 5.96 17.24
C SER A 94 17.86 4.89 17.36
N PRO A 95 18.62 4.89 18.48
CA PRO A 95 19.63 3.86 18.77
C PRO A 95 19.03 2.59 19.40
N LEU A 96 17.70 2.46 19.51
CA LEU A 96 17.04 1.34 20.20
C LEU A 96 17.47 -0.02 19.64
N ARG A 97 17.55 -1.04 20.49
CA ARG A 97 17.84 -2.41 20.04
C ARG A 97 16.67 -2.94 19.24
N VAL A 98 16.94 -3.85 18.30
CA VAL A 98 15.89 -4.46 17.45
C VAL A 98 14.83 -5.18 18.29
N THR A 99 15.23 -5.78 19.42
CA THR A 99 14.33 -6.38 20.41
C THR A 99 13.35 -5.37 21.00
N ASP A 100 13.86 -4.20 21.38
CA ASP A 100 13.06 -3.16 22.04
C ASP A 100 12.09 -2.53 21.04
N ILE A 101 12.53 -2.37 19.79
CA ILE A 101 11.68 -1.92 18.67
C ILE A 101 10.56 -2.93 18.43
N ALA A 102 10.88 -4.23 18.36
CA ALA A 102 9.88 -5.29 18.14
C ALA A 102 8.79 -5.27 19.22
N ALA A 103 9.18 -5.17 20.50
CA ALA A 103 8.23 -5.07 21.60
C ALA A 103 7.41 -3.76 21.52
N ARG A 104 8.07 -2.64 21.25
CA ARG A 104 7.43 -1.32 21.17
C ARG A 104 6.40 -1.21 20.06
N VAL A 105 6.61 -1.87 18.93
CA VAL A 105 5.65 -1.91 17.82
C VAL A 105 4.64 -3.06 17.93
N GLY A 106 4.58 -3.77 19.07
CA GLY A 106 3.50 -4.74 19.34
C GLY A 106 3.76 -6.17 18.92
N TYR A 107 5.02 -6.58 18.73
CA TYR A 107 5.36 -7.99 18.52
C TYR A 107 5.79 -8.63 19.83
N SER A 108 5.19 -9.78 20.14
CA SER A 108 5.53 -10.58 21.33
C SER A 108 6.82 -11.39 21.18
N SER A 109 7.32 -11.55 19.95
CA SER A 109 8.56 -12.27 19.70
C SER A 109 9.42 -11.56 18.65
N LEU A 110 10.73 -11.55 18.88
CA LEU A 110 11.70 -11.01 17.93
C LEU A 110 11.68 -11.79 16.61
N SER A 111 11.55 -13.12 16.66
CA SER A 111 11.55 -13.99 15.47
C SER A 111 10.36 -13.69 14.55
N THR A 112 9.16 -13.49 15.11
CA THR A 112 7.98 -13.09 14.34
C THR A 112 8.18 -11.71 13.73
N PHE A 113 8.73 -10.76 14.50
CA PHE A 113 9.02 -9.42 14.00
C PHE A 113 10.02 -9.45 12.85
N THR A 114 11.18 -10.09 13.00
CA THR A 114 12.23 -10.11 11.97
C THR A 114 11.75 -10.77 10.69
N THR A 115 11.01 -11.87 10.80
CA THR A 115 10.40 -12.55 9.64
C THR A 115 9.40 -11.66 8.92
N GLN A 116 8.49 -11.01 9.66
CA GLN A 116 7.50 -10.12 9.07
C GLN A 116 8.14 -8.85 8.47
N PHE A 117 9.13 -8.28 9.15
CA PHE A 117 9.89 -7.13 8.66
C PHE A 117 10.60 -7.48 7.35
N ALA A 118 11.37 -8.57 7.30
CA ALA A 118 12.06 -9.00 6.09
C ALA A 118 11.10 -9.28 4.94
N ARG A 119 9.96 -9.94 5.22
CA ARG A 119 8.93 -10.21 4.22
C ARG A 119 8.31 -8.95 3.62
N LEU A 120 8.09 -7.91 4.44
CA LEU A 120 7.43 -6.68 4.02
C LEU A 120 8.40 -5.67 3.40
N VAL A 121 9.60 -5.54 3.97
CA VAL A 121 10.60 -4.54 3.59
C VAL A 121 11.57 -5.06 2.52
N GLY A 122 11.78 -6.38 2.45
CA GLY A 122 12.79 -7.03 1.60
C GLY A 122 14.16 -7.19 2.25
N LEU A 123 14.40 -6.54 3.40
CA LEU A 123 15.66 -6.56 4.14
C LEU A 123 15.41 -6.93 5.61
N SER A 124 16.38 -7.56 6.27
CA SER A 124 16.31 -7.72 7.73
C SER A 124 16.41 -6.36 8.44
N PRO A 125 15.88 -6.23 9.68
CA PRO A 125 15.97 -4.97 10.44
C PRO A 125 17.40 -4.43 10.58
N ARG A 126 18.39 -5.31 10.71
CA ARG A 126 19.80 -4.93 10.85
C ARG A 126 20.37 -4.41 9.52
N GLN A 127 20.10 -5.10 8.40
CA GLN A 127 20.51 -4.64 7.07
C GLN A 127 19.88 -3.28 6.75
N PHE A 128 18.57 -3.14 7.04
CA PHE A 128 17.85 -1.88 6.85
C PHE A 128 18.48 -0.73 7.65
N ARG A 129 18.84 -0.95 8.93
CA ARG A 129 19.52 0.06 9.74
C ARG A 129 20.90 0.41 9.19
N ALA A 130 21.72 -0.58 8.85
CA ALA A 130 23.06 -0.33 8.31
C ALA A 130 22.99 0.53 7.04
N MET A 131 22.07 0.17 6.14
CA MET A 131 21.80 0.90 4.91
C MET A 131 21.30 2.33 5.17
N ALA A 132 20.39 2.52 6.15
CA ALA A 132 19.94 3.85 6.54
C ALA A 132 21.07 4.73 7.10
N ILE A 133 22.05 4.14 7.80
CA ILE A 133 23.23 4.87 8.28
C ILE A 133 24.17 5.22 7.11
N GLU A 134 24.37 4.30 6.17
CA GLU A 134 25.30 4.48 5.05
C GLU A 134 24.82 5.50 4.00
N PHE A 135 23.51 5.50 3.72
CA PHE A 135 22.92 6.31 2.65
C PHE A 135 21.95 7.38 3.14
N GLY A 136 21.52 7.35 4.40
CA GLY A 136 20.39 8.15 4.90
C GLY A 136 20.49 9.65 4.68
N ASP A 137 21.70 10.21 4.78
CA ASP A 137 21.95 11.65 4.60
C ASP A 137 22.12 12.09 3.14
N ARG A 138 22.16 11.15 2.19
CA ARG A 138 22.27 11.47 0.77
C ARG A 138 20.91 11.90 0.21
N PRO A 139 20.87 12.80 -0.78
CA PRO A 139 19.64 13.16 -1.46
C PRO A 139 19.11 11.96 -2.26
N LEU A 140 17.79 11.82 -2.32
CA LEU A 140 17.13 10.71 -3.01
C LEU A 140 17.49 10.68 -4.51
N ALA A 141 17.69 11.84 -5.14
CA ALA A 141 18.15 11.95 -6.52
C ALA A 141 19.43 11.16 -6.80
N ALA A 142 20.35 11.06 -5.83
CA ALA A 142 21.60 10.31 -5.98
C ALA A 142 21.38 8.80 -6.11
N LEU A 143 20.30 8.26 -5.55
CA LEU A 143 19.90 6.87 -5.75
C LEU A 143 19.10 6.68 -7.03
N ALA A 144 18.22 7.62 -7.38
CA ALA A 144 17.47 7.57 -8.62
C ALA A 144 18.38 7.54 -9.85
N ALA A 145 19.50 8.26 -9.82
CA ALA A 145 20.53 8.22 -10.87
C ALA A 145 21.21 6.85 -11.04
N ARG A 146 21.14 5.98 -10.03
CA ARG A 146 21.70 4.61 -10.05
C ARG A 146 20.66 3.56 -10.43
N ALA A 147 19.38 3.94 -10.51
CA ALA A 147 18.34 3.03 -10.93
C ALA A 147 18.65 2.55 -12.36
N PRO A 148 18.48 1.25 -12.66
CA PRO A 148 18.68 0.76 -14.01
C PRO A 148 17.77 1.54 -14.96
N ALA A 149 18.31 1.89 -16.13
CA ALA A 149 17.52 2.52 -17.19
C ALA A 149 16.28 1.66 -17.46
N ALA A 150 15.14 2.32 -17.71
CA ALA A 150 13.91 1.61 -18.04
C ALA A 150 14.21 0.60 -19.17
N PRO A 151 13.74 -0.65 -19.06
CA PRO A 151 13.88 -1.59 -20.17
C PRO A 151 13.33 -0.92 -21.43
N SER A 152 13.99 -1.16 -22.56
CA SER A 152 13.59 -0.61 -23.86
C SER A 152 13.02 -1.77 -24.69
N GLY A 153 11.71 -1.81 -24.92
CA GLY A 153 11.09 -2.86 -25.75
C GLY A 153 9.58 -2.71 -25.98
N HIS A 154 9.03 -3.58 -26.84
CA HIS A 154 7.60 -3.59 -27.20
C HIS A 154 6.67 -4.17 -26.10
N ASP A 155 7.23 -4.73 -25.03
CA ASP A 155 6.49 -5.40 -23.94
C ASP A 155 6.39 -4.53 -22.68
N GLU A 156 5.91 -3.31 -22.86
CA GLU A 156 5.76 -2.30 -21.82
C GLU A 156 4.30 -1.86 -21.68
N VAL A 157 3.98 -1.36 -20.49
CA VAL A 157 2.72 -0.68 -20.19
C VAL A 157 3.06 0.77 -19.80
N PRO A 158 2.60 1.78 -20.57
CA PRO A 158 2.73 3.16 -20.15
C PRO A 158 1.82 3.44 -18.96
N VAL A 159 2.39 4.04 -17.92
CA VAL A 159 1.65 4.63 -16.81
C VAL A 159 1.84 6.14 -16.87
N LEU A 160 0.74 6.84 -17.07
CA LEU A 160 0.67 8.29 -17.06
C LEU A 160 0.36 8.73 -15.63
N VAL A 161 1.23 9.56 -15.06
CA VAL A 161 1.11 10.00 -13.66
C VAL A 161 1.07 11.52 -13.63
N ASP A 162 -0.10 12.08 -13.35
CA ASP A 162 -0.30 13.52 -13.26
C ASP A 162 0.21 14.05 -11.91
N GLY A 163 0.87 15.22 -11.95
CA GLY A 163 1.37 15.92 -10.76
C GLY A 163 2.73 15.41 -10.25
N ALA A 164 3.55 14.84 -11.13
CA ALA A 164 4.85 14.27 -10.80
C ALA A 164 6.04 15.03 -11.41
N ASP A 165 5.81 16.06 -12.21
CA ASP A 165 6.80 16.57 -13.18
C ASP A 165 8.15 16.96 -12.54
N ASP A 166 8.11 17.55 -11.34
CA ASP A 166 9.27 18.15 -10.68
C ASP A 166 9.93 17.26 -9.60
N GLY A 167 9.64 15.95 -9.57
CA GLY A 167 10.13 15.07 -8.51
C GLY A 167 10.65 13.71 -8.98
N ILE A 168 11.22 12.96 -8.03
CA ILE A 168 11.61 11.56 -8.23
C ILE A 168 10.36 10.71 -8.09
N LEU A 169 9.89 10.15 -9.20
CA LEU A 169 8.70 9.32 -9.25
C LEU A 169 9.08 7.85 -9.26
N PHE A 170 8.61 7.11 -8.25
CA PHE A 170 8.59 5.66 -8.26
C PHE A 170 7.19 5.17 -8.64
N VAL A 171 7.11 4.19 -9.54
CA VAL A 171 5.87 3.45 -9.84
C VAL A 171 6.14 1.96 -9.71
N GLY A 172 5.27 1.24 -9.01
CA GLY A 172 5.36 -0.21 -8.85
C GLY A 172 4.02 -0.93 -8.93
N LEU A 173 4.05 -2.16 -9.44
CA LEU A 173 2.92 -3.10 -9.48
C LEU A 173 3.11 -4.20 -8.43
N PHE A 174 2.03 -4.51 -7.72
CA PHE A 174 2.01 -5.46 -6.61
C PHE A 174 0.81 -6.40 -6.72
N HIS A 175 0.95 -7.63 -6.23
CA HIS A 175 -0.17 -8.57 -6.14
C HIS A 175 -1.17 -8.24 -5.02
N HIS A 176 -0.84 -7.30 -4.14
CA HIS A 176 -1.62 -6.98 -2.95
C HIS A 176 -1.71 -5.47 -2.75
N GLY A 177 -2.79 -5.00 -2.13
CA GLY A 177 -3.02 -3.58 -1.91
C GLY A 177 -2.02 -2.91 -0.97
N ILE A 178 -1.36 -3.67 -0.09
CA ILE A 178 -0.20 -3.16 0.66
C ILE A 178 1.03 -3.31 -0.24
N PRO A 179 1.72 -2.21 -0.59
CA PRO A 179 2.98 -2.23 -1.29
C PRO A 179 4.04 -2.87 -0.39
N GLN A 180 4.38 -4.13 -0.64
CA GLN A 180 5.26 -4.93 0.19
C GLN A 180 6.07 -5.93 -0.65
N GLY A 181 7.30 -6.22 -0.24
CA GLY A 181 8.23 -7.10 -0.97
C GLY A 181 8.63 -6.57 -2.35
N ALA A 182 9.24 -7.43 -3.17
CA ALA A 182 9.63 -7.03 -4.53
C ALA A 182 8.38 -6.76 -5.40
N PRO A 183 8.31 -5.62 -6.10
CA PRO A 183 7.24 -5.37 -7.06
C PRO A 183 7.33 -6.34 -8.23
N VAL A 184 6.18 -6.68 -8.82
CA VAL A 184 6.07 -7.48 -10.04
C VAL A 184 6.76 -6.77 -11.21
N SER A 185 6.60 -5.45 -11.25
CA SER A 185 7.23 -4.55 -12.20
C SER A 185 7.32 -3.18 -11.56
N CYS A 186 8.43 -2.48 -11.74
CA CYS A 186 8.60 -1.13 -11.22
C CYS A 186 9.49 -0.30 -12.14
N ALA A 187 9.41 1.01 -11.97
CA ALA A 187 10.30 1.96 -12.61
C ALA A 187 10.48 3.19 -11.72
N VAL A 188 11.66 3.79 -11.84
CA VAL A 188 11.99 5.09 -11.26
C VAL A 188 12.17 6.06 -12.41
N ARG A 189 11.58 7.25 -12.27
CA ARG A 189 11.69 8.35 -13.24
C ARG A 189 12.18 9.59 -12.52
N SER A 190 13.24 10.19 -13.04
CA SER A 190 13.84 11.45 -12.54
C SER A 190 13.65 12.63 -13.50
N THR A 191 13.10 12.43 -14.70
CA THR A 191 12.85 13.45 -15.72
C THR A 191 11.39 13.42 -16.20
N PRO A 192 10.75 14.56 -16.55
CA PRO A 192 9.34 14.59 -16.98
C PRO A 192 9.00 13.61 -18.11
N GLY A 193 7.79 13.03 -18.07
CA GLY A 193 7.30 12.11 -19.10
C GLY A 193 6.64 10.83 -18.57
N PRO A 194 6.15 9.96 -19.48
CA PRO A 194 5.47 8.72 -19.11
C PRO A 194 6.44 7.73 -18.45
N VAL A 195 5.95 7.02 -17.42
CA VAL A 195 6.68 5.91 -16.82
C VAL A 195 6.38 4.62 -17.58
N ARG A 196 7.41 3.84 -17.86
CA ARG A 196 7.29 2.56 -18.56
C ARG A 196 7.56 1.41 -17.60
N LEU A 197 6.57 0.54 -17.44
CA LEU A 197 6.69 -0.68 -16.66
C LEU A 197 6.79 -1.87 -17.59
N ARG A 198 7.68 -2.82 -17.29
CA ARG A 198 7.67 -4.12 -17.96
C ARG A 198 6.29 -4.76 -17.79
N ARG A 199 5.70 -5.26 -18.88
CA ARG A 199 4.36 -5.84 -18.86
C ARG A 199 4.34 -7.09 -17.97
N PRO A 200 3.48 -7.14 -16.93
CA PRO A 200 3.27 -8.37 -16.17
C PRO A 200 2.34 -9.31 -16.95
N ARG A 201 2.22 -10.56 -16.50
CA ARG A 201 1.19 -11.48 -17.01
C ARG A 201 -0.21 -10.90 -16.79
N ASP A 202 -1.15 -11.23 -17.66
CA ASP A 202 -2.55 -10.80 -17.52
C ASP A 202 -3.11 -11.14 -16.13
N GLY A 203 -3.77 -10.17 -15.52
CA GLY A 203 -4.32 -10.29 -14.17
C GLY A 203 -4.62 -8.96 -13.50
N GLU A 204 -5.07 -9.03 -12.25
CA GLU A 204 -5.28 -7.88 -11.39
C GLU A 204 -4.04 -7.56 -10.56
N TYR A 205 -3.67 -6.30 -10.55
CA TYR A 205 -2.54 -5.77 -9.80
C TYR A 205 -2.94 -4.49 -9.08
N HIS A 206 -2.24 -4.21 -7.99
CA HIS A 206 -2.28 -2.92 -7.33
C HIS A 206 -1.12 -2.08 -7.81
N VAL A 207 -1.40 -0.85 -8.21
CA VAL A 207 -0.38 0.12 -8.60
C VAL A 207 -0.19 1.12 -7.47
N LEU A 208 1.07 1.42 -7.17
CA LEU A 208 1.47 2.51 -6.30
C LEU A 208 2.39 3.43 -7.11
N ALA A 209 2.07 4.71 -7.12
CA ALA A 209 2.96 5.78 -7.54
C ALA A 209 3.27 6.67 -6.33
N VAL A 210 4.56 6.95 -6.10
CA VAL A 210 5.02 7.87 -5.06
C VAL A 210 6.00 8.83 -5.69
N CYS A 211 5.77 10.12 -5.53
CA CYS A 211 6.68 11.16 -5.96
C CYS A 211 7.24 11.88 -4.74
N PHE A 212 8.54 12.12 -4.76
CA PHE A 212 9.31 12.78 -3.71
C PHE A 212 10.04 14.00 -4.28
N ASP A 213 10.27 14.98 -3.40
CA ASP A 213 11.25 16.04 -3.67
C ASP A 213 12.64 15.42 -3.96
N PRO A 214 13.34 15.80 -5.04
CA PRO A 214 14.66 15.24 -5.37
C PRO A 214 15.73 15.40 -4.29
N ASP A 215 15.65 16.49 -3.52
CA ASP A 215 16.62 16.84 -2.49
C ASP A 215 16.28 16.25 -1.12
N VAL A 216 15.13 15.57 -0.99
CA VAL A 216 14.77 14.87 0.25
C VAL A 216 15.85 13.85 0.60
N ARG A 217 16.22 13.82 1.88
CA ARG A 217 17.16 12.80 2.36
C ARG A 217 16.54 11.42 2.30
N ILE A 218 17.33 10.40 2.01
CA ILE A 218 16.82 9.02 1.92
C ILE A 218 16.17 8.60 3.23
N ALA A 219 16.77 8.94 4.38
CA ALA A 219 16.19 8.67 5.70
C ALA A 219 14.81 9.33 5.90
N GLU A 220 14.59 10.51 5.31
CA GLU A 220 13.32 11.24 5.35
C GLU A 220 12.29 10.65 4.38
N SER A 221 12.71 10.20 3.20
CA SER A 221 11.83 9.53 2.22
C SER A 221 11.24 8.21 2.74
N LEU A 222 11.97 7.54 3.65
CA LEU A 222 11.56 6.30 4.30
C LEU A 222 10.65 6.52 5.52
N ASP A 223 10.47 7.77 5.97
CA ASP A 223 9.55 8.09 7.06
C ASP A 223 8.13 8.35 6.52
N HIS A 224 7.19 7.52 6.95
CA HIS A 224 5.82 7.52 6.44
C HIS A 224 4.97 8.70 6.89
N ARG A 225 5.47 9.51 7.84
CA ARG A 225 4.72 10.60 8.49
C ARG A 225 4.94 11.98 7.86
N HIS A 226 5.86 12.12 6.91
CA HIS A 226 6.16 13.42 6.31
C HIS A 226 5.34 13.70 5.05
N ASP A 227 4.95 14.97 4.89
CA ASP A 227 4.28 15.54 3.71
C ASP A 227 5.19 15.65 2.48
N CYS A 228 6.43 15.15 2.56
CA CYS A 228 7.43 15.20 1.49
C CYS A 228 7.12 14.28 0.30
N ARG A 229 5.96 13.61 0.32
CA ARG A 229 5.53 12.72 -0.75
C ARG A 229 4.09 12.97 -1.16
N VAL A 230 3.83 12.85 -2.44
CA VAL A 230 2.49 12.67 -3.00
C VAL A 230 2.34 11.24 -3.49
N VAL A 231 1.15 10.68 -3.34
CA VAL A 231 0.86 9.27 -3.63
C VAL A 231 -0.34 9.15 -4.55
N ALA A 232 -0.32 8.12 -5.38
CA ALA A 232 -1.50 7.57 -6.03
C ALA A 232 -1.47 6.05 -5.85
N ALA A 233 -2.59 5.48 -5.41
CA ALA A 233 -2.76 4.06 -5.27
C ALA A 233 -4.09 3.65 -5.93
N GLY A 234 -4.10 2.51 -6.59
CA GLY A 234 -5.29 1.98 -7.25
C GLY A 234 -5.13 0.51 -7.61
N SER A 235 -6.21 -0.08 -8.10
CA SER A 235 -6.17 -1.39 -8.74
C SER A 235 -6.22 -1.20 -10.24
N ILE A 236 -5.36 -1.91 -10.95
CA ILE A 236 -5.36 -1.99 -12.40
C ILE A 236 -5.55 -3.45 -12.79
N THR A 237 -6.50 -3.71 -13.68
CA THR A 237 -6.47 -4.96 -14.44
C THR A 237 -5.56 -4.69 -15.63
N VAL A 238 -4.63 -5.59 -15.90
CA VAL A 238 -3.81 -5.53 -17.12
C VAL A 238 -4.41 -6.48 -18.17
N PRO A 239 -5.40 -6.03 -18.98
CA PRO A 239 -5.69 -6.65 -20.25
C PRO A 239 -5.49 -5.65 -21.41
N GLY A 240 -4.73 -6.02 -22.44
CA GLY A 240 -4.77 -5.33 -23.74
C GLY A 240 -4.11 -3.94 -23.83
N GLY A 241 -3.14 -3.60 -22.96
CA GLY A 241 -2.20 -2.50 -23.21
C GLY A 241 -2.75 -1.07 -23.15
N ARG A 242 -3.95 -0.84 -22.60
CA ARG A 242 -4.46 0.54 -22.40
C ARG A 242 -3.60 1.26 -21.33
N PRO A 243 -3.21 2.52 -21.55
CA PRO A 243 -2.47 3.29 -20.56
C PRO A 243 -3.26 3.41 -19.25
N CYS A 244 -2.59 3.21 -18.13
CA CYS A 244 -3.17 3.53 -16.83
C CYS A 244 -2.88 5.01 -16.52
N HIS A 245 -3.91 5.76 -16.17
CA HIS A 245 -3.78 7.14 -15.69
C HIS A 245 -3.92 7.16 -14.17
N LEU A 246 -2.91 7.73 -13.50
CA LEU A 246 -2.89 7.96 -12.07
C LEU A 246 -2.73 9.45 -11.80
N ARG A 247 -3.41 9.95 -10.78
CA ARG A 247 -3.26 11.33 -10.33
C ARG A 247 -2.73 11.35 -8.91
N LEU A 248 -1.56 11.97 -8.74
CA LEU A 248 -0.94 12.13 -7.42
C LEU A 248 -1.77 13.06 -6.55
N ARG A 249 -1.79 12.76 -5.26
CA ARG A 249 -2.47 13.54 -4.22
C ARG A 249 -1.70 13.44 -2.90
N ARG A 250 -2.06 14.29 -1.93
CA ARG A 250 -1.53 14.13 -0.57
C ARG A 250 -1.94 12.75 0.00
N PRO A 251 -1.05 12.11 0.80
CA PRO A 251 -1.38 10.90 1.52
C PRO A 251 -2.59 11.10 2.44
N ARG A 252 -3.47 10.11 2.46
CA ARG A 252 -4.63 10.03 3.35
C ARG A 252 -4.36 9.01 4.45
N PRO A 253 -5.01 9.12 5.62
CA PRO A 253 -4.84 8.15 6.70
C PRO A 253 -5.03 6.69 6.26
N THR A 254 -6.00 6.45 5.37
CA THR A 254 -6.39 5.13 4.83
C THR A 254 -5.47 4.62 3.72
N ASP A 255 -4.52 5.42 3.24
CA ASP A 255 -3.55 4.92 2.28
C ASP A 255 -2.67 3.86 2.95
N PRO A 256 -2.41 2.73 2.27
CA PRO A 256 -1.56 1.69 2.82
C PRO A 256 -0.15 2.24 3.08
N PRO A 257 0.49 1.89 4.22
CA PRO A 257 1.86 2.29 4.48
C PRO A 257 2.80 1.73 3.40
N VAL A 258 3.66 2.58 2.85
CA VAL A 258 4.65 2.19 1.84
C VAL A 258 5.87 1.61 2.55
N VAL A 259 5.83 0.33 2.95
CA VAL A 259 6.88 -0.30 3.78
C VAL A 259 8.13 -0.74 3.01
N LEU A 260 8.23 -0.38 1.75
CA LEU A 260 9.28 -0.83 0.85
C LEU A 260 10.55 0.02 0.95
N ALA A 261 11.72 -0.61 0.91
CA ALA A 261 13.01 0.08 0.79
C ALA A 261 13.32 0.45 -0.68
N LEU A 262 12.37 1.09 -1.37
CA LEU A 262 12.37 1.28 -2.84
C LEU A 262 13.59 2.00 -3.45
N PRO A 263 14.35 2.85 -2.75
CA PRO A 263 15.55 3.42 -3.34
C PRO A 263 16.73 2.44 -3.43
N LEU A 264 16.66 1.25 -2.81
CA LEU A 264 17.84 0.45 -2.43
C LEU A 264 17.73 -1.04 -2.80
N LEU A 265 16.69 -1.41 -3.56
CA LEU A 265 16.50 -2.79 -4.09
C LEU A 265 17.15 -2.98 -5.48
N GLY A 266 18.04 -2.06 -5.88
CA GLY A 266 18.85 -2.15 -7.10
C GLY A 266 20.30 -2.39 -6.80
#